data_AF-A0A842WIF2-F1
#
_entry.id   AF-A0A842WIF2-F1
#
_cell.length_a   1.000
_cell.length_b   1.000
_cell.length_c   1.000
_cell.angle_alpha   90.00
_cell.angle_beta   90.00
_cell.angle_gamma   90.00
#
_symmetry.space_group_name_H-M   'P 1'
#
loop_
_entity.id
_entity.type
_entity.pdbx_description
1 polymer ?
#
loop_
_entity_poly.entity_id
_entity_poly.type
_entity_poly.pdbx_seq_one_letter_code
_entity_poly.pdbx_strand_id
1 'polypeptide(L)'
;MQDSREQPPPALPEDIVKMAKHKLSSDINPREIFWAMVSAYKEGEGFGELVKKYSGIREALVNIGCSVLHEPSKSYRVRIARTKLAKCLFSMIVKGRWGDVMERALSNLYERKKGPSLQMLMAFGDGFSENKEVVGPWLKSLLSEERPSEEVLGYVEGVGDRELVEYLRADLLNIARTEINEAQVLAMKSLEMLLPGDSEVGKMFIDMMDDWDMETKEVALKTLAKYSIPEAGKKAVSIYIYEPDEKFKIELEQIIEKNKEGAREEFGKAFLRARGQEAEALGALAKKVYGKKGAGKLIPENLPKEARREAEEAIG
;
A
#
# COMPACT_ATOMS: atom_id res chain seq x y z
N MET A 1 17.32 39.39 35.53
CA MET A 1 16.31 40.16 34.78
C MET A 1 17.04 41.03 33.78
N GLN A 2 16.46 41.14 32.57
CA GLN A 2 16.88 41.91 31.39
C GLN A 2 17.95 41.24 30.52
N ASP A 3 17.85 41.18 29.19
CA ASP A 3 16.74 41.19 28.23
C ASP A 3 17.41 40.79 26.89
N SER A 4 17.21 39.55 26.43
CA SER A 4 17.89 38.98 25.27
C SER A 4 17.23 39.46 23.98
N ARG A 5 17.59 40.65 23.49
CA ARG A 5 17.03 41.19 22.24
C ARG A 5 17.44 40.34 21.05
N GLU A 6 16.42 39.88 20.35
CA GLU A 6 16.43 39.20 19.05
C GLU A 6 17.29 39.98 18.04
N GLN A 7 18.35 39.35 17.54
CA GLN A 7 19.01 39.82 16.33
C GLN A 7 18.09 39.50 15.14
N PRO A 8 17.78 40.47 14.26
CA PRO A 8 17.06 40.17 13.03
C PRO A 8 17.91 39.23 12.15
N PRO A 9 17.27 38.32 11.39
CA PRO A 9 18.01 37.44 10.48
C PRO A 9 18.81 38.29 9.48
N PRO A 10 20.03 37.87 9.11
CA PRO A 10 20.86 38.62 8.19
C PRO A 10 20.12 38.81 6.86
N ALA A 11 20.11 40.05 6.37
CA ALA A 11 19.56 40.39 5.07
C ALA A 11 20.25 39.55 3.98
N LEU A 12 19.45 39.04 3.04
CA LEU A 12 19.99 38.35 1.87
C LEU A 12 20.89 39.33 1.08
N PRO A 13 22.07 38.90 0.61
CA PRO A 13 22.97 39.75 -0.17
C PRO A 13 22.26 40.32 -1.41
N GLU A 14 22.38 41.62 -1.63
CA GLU A 14 21.70 42.39 -2.69
C GLU A 14 21.99 41.87 -4.11
N ASP A 15 23.04 41.07 -4.29
CA ASP A 15 23.43 40.45 -5.57
C ASP A 15 22.43 39.39 -6.06
N ILE A 16 21.56 38.87 -5.19
CA ILE A 16 20.50 37.91 -5.56
C ILE A 16 19.33 38.61 -6.28
N VAL A 17 19.18 39.92 -6.13
CA VAL A 17 18.05 40.69 -6.69
C VAL A 17 18.28 41.14 -8.14
N LYS A 18 19.52 41.09 -8.66
CA LYS A 18 19.87 41.62 -9.99
C LYS A 18 19.95 40.61 -11.15
N MET A 19 19.61 39.34 -10.98
CA MET A 19 19.70 38.32 -12.05
C MET A 19 18.45 38.21 -12.95
N ALA A 20 17.82 39.33 -13.28
CA ALA A 20 16.70 39.39 -14.22
C ALA A 20 17.03 40.29 -15.42
N LYS A 21 18.03 39.93 -16.23
CA LYS A 21 18.12 40.30 -17.66
C LYS A 21 19.30 39.62 -18.37
N HIS A 22 18.94 38.77 -19.35
CA HIS A 22 19.72 38.29 -20.50
C HIS A 22 20.71 37.10 -20.39
N LYS A 23 20.45 36.15 -21.32
CA LYS A 23 21.32 35.17 -22.01
C LYS A 23 21.96 34.06 -21.17
N LEU A 24 21.65 32.82 -21.57
CA LEU A 24 22.27 31.57 -21.12
C LEU A 24 23.77 31.57 -21.44
N SER A 25 24.61 31.69 -20.42
CA SER A 25 26.05 31.37 -20.41
C SER A 25 26.37 30.46 -19.21
N SER A 26 27.57 29.90 -19.19
CA SER A 26 28.12 28.89 -18.26
C SER A 26 28.16 29.25 -16.76
N ASP A 27 27.52 30.34 -16.31
CA ASP A 27 27.60 30.87 -14.94
C ASP A 27 26.35 30.61 -14.09
N ILE A 28 25.46 29.75 -14.57
CA ILE A 28 24.22 29.45 -13.88
C ILE A 28 24.46 28.36 -12.82
N ASN A 29 24.47 28.76 -11.55
CA ASN A 29 24.53 27.83 -10.42
C ASN A 29 23.14 27.17 -10.19
N PRO A 30 22.96 25.87 -10.47
CA PRO A 30 21.65 25.22 -10.32
C PRO A 30 21.12 25.24 -8.88
N ARG A 31 22.01 25.32 -7.89
CA ARG A 31 21.61 25.43 -6.47
C ARG A 31 20.98 26.78 -6.17
N GLU A 32 21.46 27.86 -6.77
CA GLU A 32 20.85 29.18 -6.61
C GLU A 32 19.49 29.25 -7.29
N ILE A 33 19.36 28.68 -8.48
CA ILE A 33 18.06 28.56 -9.17
C ILE A 33 17.08 27.74 -8.34
N PHE A 34 17.52 26.61 -7.80
CA PHE A 34 16.68 25.78 -6.95
C PHE A 34 16.13 26.59 -5.77
N TRP A 35 16.97 27.36 -5.08
CA TRP A 35 16.50 28.21 -3.98
C TRP A 35 15.61 29.36 -4.43
N ALA A 36 15.87 29.95 -5.60
CA ALA A 36 14.98 30.96 -6.18
C ALA A 36 13.59 30.38 -6.47
N MET A 37 13.52 29.14 -6.97
CA MET A 37 12.24 28.44 -7.17
C MET A 37 11.53 28.15 -5.83
N VAL A 38 12.27 27.75 -4.79
CA VAL A 38 11.68 27.53 -3.45
C VAL A 38 11.12 28.84 -2.86
N SER A 39 11.82 29.95 -3.03
CA SER A 39 11.33 31.28 -2.60
C SER A 39 10.10 31.70 -3.39
N ALA A 40 10.14 31.61 -4.72
CA ALA A 40 9.00 31.92 -5.59
C ALA A 40 7.76 31.06 -5.26
N TYR A 41 7.96 29.76 -4.99
CA TYR A 41 6.89 28.87 -4.54
C TYR A 41 6.30 29.31 -3.20
N LYS A 42 7.14 29.72 -2.25
CA LYS A 42 6.71 30.21 -0.93
C LYS A 42 5.92 31.51 -1.03
N GLU A 43 6.31 32.40 -1.95
CA GLU A 43 5.71 33.72 -2.15
C GLU A 43 4.47 33.67 -3.06
N GLY A 44 4.30 32.58 -3.83
CA GLY A 44 3.14 32.38 -4.70
C GLY A 44 3.23 33.07 -6.07
N GLU A 45 4.35 33.71 -6.37
CA GLU A 45 4.56 34.52 -7.58
C GLU A 45 5.70 33.97 -8.45
N GLY A 46 5.56 34.03 -9.78
CA GLY A 46 6.65 33.71 -10.73
C GLY A 46 7.14 32.26 -10.78
N PHE A 47 6.68 31.37 -9.89
CA PHE A 47 7.15 29.98 -9.80
C PHE A 47 6.99 29.20 -11.11
N GLY A 48 5.80 29.26 -11.73
CA GLY A 48 5.54 28.54 -12.98
C GLY A 48 6.39 29.04 -14.16
N GLU A 49 6.72 30.33 -14.19
CA GLU A 49 7.59 30.91 -15.20
C GLU A 49 9.05 30.47 -15.02
N LEU A 50 9.52 30.40 -13.76
CA LEU A 50 10.85 29.88 -13.45
C LEU A 50 10.98 28.41 -13.84
N VAL A 51 9.96 27.58 -13.55
CA VAL A 51 9.93 26.17 -13.97
C VAL A 51 10.05 26.05 -15.49
N LYS A 52 9.25 26.81 -16.26
CA LYS A 52 9.36 26.83 -17.72
C LYS A 52 10.74 27.29 -18.20
N LYS A 53 11.23 28.41 -17.66
CA LYS A 53 12.51 29.04 -18.04
C LYS A 53 13.71 28.10 -17.86
N TYR A 54 13.74 27.33 -16.77
CA TYR A 54 14.88 26.50 -16.40
C TYR A 54 14.66 25.01 -16.67
N SER A 55 13.73 24.65 -17.55
CA SER A 55 13.50 23.27 -17.98
C SER A 55 14.75 22.60 -18.58
N GLY A 56 15.69 23.36 -19.16
CA GLY A 56 16.96 22.83 -19.67
C GLY A 56 17.92 22.26 -18.62
N ILE A 57 17.72 22.56 -17.33
CA ILE A 57 18.56 22.06 -16.21
C ILE A 57 17.74 21.26 -15.19
N ARG A 58 16.55 20.79 -15.58
CA ARG A 58 15.58 20.10 -14.71
C ARG A 58 16.16 18.94 -13.90
N GLU A 59 17.08 18.16 -14.48
CA GLU A 59 17.73 17.04 -13.79
C GLU A 59 18.57 17.48 -12.59
N ALA A 60 19.38 18.52 -12.78
CA ALA A 60 20.19 19.09 -11.70
C ALA A 60 19.30 19.64 -10.58
N LEU A 61 18.19 20.30 -10.94
CA LEU A 61 17.24 20.87 -9.97
C LEU A 61 16.53 19.80 -9.16
N VAL A 62 16.05 18.72 -9.80
CA VAL A 62 15.41 17.59 -9.12
C VAL A 62 16.40 16.89 -8.20
N ASN A 63 17.63 16.61 -8.67
CA ASN A 63 18.67 15.97 -7.86
C ASN A 63 19.05 16.80 -6.62
N ILE A 64 19.10 18.13 -6.74
CA ILE A 64 19.31 19.02 -5.60
C ILE A 64 18.13 18.92 -4.63
N GLY A 65 16.90 18.97 -5.12
CA GLY A 65 15.70 18.85 -4.28
C GLY A 65 15.66 17.55 -3.49
N CYS A 66 15.90 16.42 -4.17
CA CYS A 66 16.03 15.10 -3.55
C CYS A 66 17.15 15.09 -2.50
N SER A 67 18.35 15.59 -2.83
CA SER A 67 19.47 15.63 -1.90
C SER A 67 19.16 16.43 -0.62
N VAL A 68 18.51 17.59 -0.74
CA VAL A 68 18.14 18.43 0.40
C VAL A 68 17.05 17.78 1.26
N LEU A 69 16.10 17.07 0.64
CA LEU A 69 15.05 16.34 1.37
C LEU A 69 15.63 15.20 2.23
N HIS A 70 16.58 14.44 1.67
CA HIS A 70 17.20 13.31 2.38
C HIS A 70 18.27 13.75 3.40
N GLU A 71 19.00 14.83 3.15
CA GLU A 71 20.10 15.28 4.01
C GLU A 71 20.00 16.77 4.38
N PRO A 72 19.01 17.18 5.19
CA PRO A 72 18.74 18.59 5.46
C PRO A 72 19.87 19.29 6.22
N SER A 73 20.61 18.54 7.04
CA SER A 73 21.77 19.02 7.80
C SER A 73 22.90 19.53 6.89
N LYS A 74 22.96 19.07 5.62
CA LYS A 74 23.94 19.52 4.64
C LYS A 74 23.51 20.77 3.88
N SER A 75 22.34 21.30 4.16
CA SER A 75 21.83 22.52 3.55
C SER A 75 21.83 23.67 4.56
N TYR A 76 22.91 24.46 4.53
CA TYR A 76 23.13 25.65 5.37
C TYR A 76 22.01 26.71 5.33
N ARG A 77 21.03 26.58 4.41
CA ARG A 77 19.96 27.58 4.17
C ARG A 77 18.59 27.20 4.75
N VAL A 78 18.44 26.07 5.45
CA VAL A 78 17.10 25.51 5.74
C VAL A 78 16.50 26.03 7.06
N ARG A 79 15.62 27.03 6.97
CA ARG A 79 14.49 27.24 7.90
C ARG A 79 13.15 26.72 7.34
N ILE A 80 13.13 26.14 6.13
CA ILE A 80 11.90 25.63 5.51
C ILE A 80 11.60 24.20 5.98
N ALA A 81 10.33 23.94 6.33
CA ALA A 81 9.88 22.60 6.70
C ALA A 81 10.04 21.62 5.52
N ARG A 82 10.45 20.38 5.79
CA ARG A 82 10.67 19.33 4.77
C ARG A 82 9.44 19.08 3.91
N THR A 83 8.25 19.10 4.54
CA THR A 83 6.96 18.95 3.85
C THR A 83 6.73 20.07 2.82
N LYS A 84 7.08 21.32 3.15
CA LYS A 84 6.95 22.44 2.20
C LYS A 84 7.96 22.34 1.05
N LEU A 85 9.16 21.84 1.31
CA LEU A 85 10.15 21.56 0.27
C LEU A 85 9.69 20.44 -0.67
N ALA A 86 9.12 19.37 -0.13
CA ALA A 86 8.57 18.27 -0.90
C ALA A 86 7.41 18.73 -1.80
N LYS A 87 6.50 19.57 -1.28
CA LYS A 87 5.42 20.19 -2.08
C LYS A 87 5.95 21.11 -3.18
N CYS A 88 7.04 21.85 -2.92
CA CYS A 88 7.70 22.64 -3.95
C CYS A 88 8.28 21.73 -5.06
N LEU A 89 9.01 20.68 -4.69
CA LEU A 89 9.58 19.73 -5.65
C LEU A 89 8.49 19.05 -6.49
N PHE A 90 7.41 18.60 -5.85
CA PHE A 90 6.22 18.08 -6.54
C PHE A 90 5.67 19.09 -7.54
N SER A 91 5.48 20.34 -7.12
CA SER A 91 4.96 21.40 -7.98
C SER A 91 5.88 21.72 -9.16
N MET A 92 7.21 21.59 -9.00
CA MET A 92 8.17 21.72 -10.11
C MET A 92 7.94 20.63 -11.14
N ILE A 93 7.80 19.38 -10.67
CA ILE A 93 7.61 18.19 -11.52
C ILE A 93 6.29 18.28 -12.29
N VAL A 94 5.20 18.62 -11.61
CA VAL A 94 3.87 18.75 -12.23
C VAL A 94 3.84 19.89 -13.23
N LYS A 95 4.20 21.11 -12.80
CA LYS A 95 4.13 22.29 -13.69
C LYS A 95 5.12 22.22 -14.84
N GLY A 96 6.25 21.55 -14.65
CA GLY A 96 7.27 21.33 -15.67
C GLY A 96 7.00 20.13 -16.57
N ARG A 97 6.08 19.23 -16.17
CA ARG A 97 5.92 17.88 -16.75
C ARG A 97 7.24 17.10 -16.76
N TRP A 98 7.97 17.15 -15.64
CA TRP A 98 9.30 16.51 -15.49
C TRP A 98 9.22 15.11 -14.85
N GLY A 99 8.15 14.35 -15.11
CA GLY A 99 7.97 13.00 -14.55
C GLY A 99 9.13 12.05 -14.92
N ASP A 100 9.61 12.14 -16.15
CA ASP A 100 10.74 11.35 -16.67
C ASP A 100 12.05 11.55 -15.89
N VAL A 101 12.25 12.77 -15.39
CA VAL A 101 13.43 13.13 -14.62
C VAL A 101 13.31 12.64 -13.19
N MET A 102 12.10 12.68 -12.63
CA MET A 102 11.83 12.22 -11.28
C MET A 102 12.06 10.71 -11.17
N GLU A 103 11.60 9.94 -12.17
CA GLU A 103 11.86 8.51 -12.29
C GLU A 103 13.37 8.20 -12.24
N ARG A 104 14.17 8.84 -13.12
CA ARG A 104 15.63 8.69 -13.14
C ARG A 104 16.30 9.10 -11.83
N ALA A 105 15.87 10.21 -11.23
CA ALA A 105 16.42 10.70 -9.97
C ALA A 105 16.21 9.70 -8.83
N LEU A 106 15.10 8.96 -8.86
CA LEU A 106 14.79 7.99 -7.83
C LEU A 106 15.44 6.64 -8.04
N SER A 107 15.52 6.12 -9.27
CA SER A 107 16.33 4.92 -9.53
C SER A 107 17.76 5.10 -8.97
N ASN A 108 18.35 6.29 -9.15
CA ASN A 108 19.64 6.66 -8.54
C ASN A 108 19.64 6.70 -7.01
N LEU A 109 18.51 7.00 -6.37
CA LEU A 109 18.35 6.96 -4.91
C LEU A 109 18.18 5.52 -4.39
N TYR A 110 17.53 4.64 -5.14
CA TYR A 110 17.42 3.21 -4.83
C TYR A 110 18.76 2.49 -4.96
N GLU A 111 19.53 2.78 -6.01
CA GLU A 111 20.91 2.27 -6.14
C GLU A 111 21.77 2.63 -4.90
N ARG A 112 21.43 3.74 -4.24
CA ARG A 112 22.09 4.22 -3.01
C ARG A 112 21.43 3.73 -1.72
N LYS A 113 20.43 2.84 -1.80
CA LYS A 113 19.64 2.29 -0.69
C LYS A 113 18.96 3.34 0.19
N LYS A 114 18.52 4.47 -0.40
CA LYS A 114 17.87 5.55 0.36
C LYS A 114 16.36 5.67 0.14
N GLY A 115 15.83 5.04 -0.92
CA GLY A 115 14.40 5.11 -1.28
C GLY A 115 13.88 6.55 -1.44
N PRO A 116 12.57 6.74 -1.66
CA PRO A 116 11.91 8.04 -1.53
C PRO A 116 11.71 8.41 -0.06
N SER A 117 11.82 9.70 0.28
CA SER A 117 11.44 10.15 1.63
C SER A 117 9.91 10.16 1.82
N LEU A 118 9.42 9.88 3.04
CA LEU A 118 7.99 9.93 3.36
C LEU A 118 7.34 11.28 3.02
N GLN A 119 8.02 12.41 3.30
CA GLN A 119 7.46 13.73 2.98
C GLN A 119 7.26 13.95 1.49
N MET A 120 8.10 13.30 0.69
CA MET A 120 7.99 13.31 -0.75
C MET A 120 6.77 12.51 -1.18
N LEU A 121 6.62 11.26 -0.71
CA LEU A 121 5.44 10.41 -0.96
C LEU A 121 4.13 11.12 -0.59
N MET A 122 4.06 11.75 0.60
CA MET A 122 2.89 12.53 1.04
C MET A 122 2.57 13.69 0.09
N ALA A 123 3.58 14.44 -0.36
CA ALA A 123 3.37 15.59 -1.23
C ALA A 123 2.84 15.18 -2.63
N PHE A 124 3.27 14.02 -3.12
CA PHE A 124 2.77 13.46 -4.37
C PHE A 124 1.36 12.89 -4.21
N GLY A 125 1.09 12.29 -3.06
CA GLY A 125 -0.20 11.77 -2.67
C GLY A 125 -1.34 12.77 -2.69
N ASP A 126 -1.12 13.90 -2.01
CA ASP A 126 -2.08 15.02 -1.95
C ASP A 126 -2.52 15.50 -3.35
N GLY A 127 -1.72 15.25 -4.39
CA GLY A 127 -1.97 15.68 -5.76
C GLY A 127 -2.20 14.54 -6.77
N PHE A 128 -2.38 13.28 -6.33
CA PHE A 128 -2.48 12.13 -7.23
C PHE A 128 -3.66 12.24 -8.19
N SER A 129 -4.89 12.43 -7.70
CA SER A 129 -6.10 12.49 -8.55
C SER A 129 -6.02 13.57 -9.64
N GLU A 130 -5.42 14.72 -9.33
CA GLU A 130 -5.25 15.81 -10.31
C GLU A 130 -4.06 15.60 -11.26
N ASN A 131 -3.07 14.78 -10.88
CA ASN A 131 -1.78 14.68 -11.58
C ASN A 131 -1.38 13.22 -11.88
N LYS A 132 -2.37 12.34 -12.00
CA LYS A 132 -2.22 10.89 -12.21
C LYS A 132 -1.29 10.53 -13.36
N GLU A 133 -1.35 11.27 -14.46
CA GLU A 133 -0.49 11.05 -15.64
C GLU A 133 1.00 11.30 -15.36
N VAL A 134 1.32 12.11 -14.35
CA VAL A 134 2.71 12.45 -13.98
C VAL A 134 3.17 11.60 -12.79
N VAL A 135 2.31 11.42 -11.79
CA VAL A 135 2.63 10.72 -10.52
C VAL A 135 2.50 9.21 -10.67
N GLY A 136 1.55 8.75 -11.47
CA GLY A 136 1.25 7.32 -11.64
C GLY A 136 2.43 6.50 -12.19
N PRO A 137 3.03 6.87 -13.33
CA PRO A 137 4.19 6.16 -13.87
C PRO A 137 5.34 6.07 -12.88
N TRP A 138 5.55 7.15 -12.13
CA TRP A 138 6.55 7.21 -11.08
C TRP A 138 6.28 6.21 -9.94
N LEU A 139 5.05 6.16 -9.39
CA LEU A 139 4.73 5.18 -8.35
C LEU A 139 4.89 3.75 -8.84
N LYS A 140 4.54 3.47 -10.10
CA LYS A 140 4.74 2.15 -10.71
C LYS A 140 6.21 1.77 -10.81
N SER A 141 7.07 2.70 -11.24
CA SER A 141 8.50 2.41 -11.36
C SER A 141 9.09 1.97 -10.02
N LEU A 142 8.64 2.57 -8.90
CA LEU A 142 9.09 2.21 -7.56
C LEU A 142 8.56 0.86 -7.03
N LEU A 143 7.49 0.34 -7.65
CA LEU A 143 6.92 -0.97 -7.32
C LEU A 143 7.44 -2.08 -8.23
N SER A 144 7.91 -1.74 -9.44
CA SER A 144 8.41 -2.70 -10.44
C SER A 144 9.87 -3.09 -10.28
N GLU A 145 10.60 -2.47 -9.35
CA GLU A 145 12.00 -2.82 -9.06
C GLU A 145 12.13 -4.25 -8.51
N GLU A 146 13.31 -4.88 -8.63
CA GLU A 146 13.60 -6.22 -8.08
C GLU A 146 13.28 -6.36 -6.59
N ARG A 147 13.17 -5.24 -5.88
CA ARG A 147 12.62 -5.15 -4.53
C ARG A 147 11.62 -3.99 -4.50
N PRO A 148 10.32 -4.29 -4.41
CA PRO A 148 9.30 -3.26 -4.26
C PRO A 148 9.59 -2.40 -3.02
N SER A 149 9.34 -1.09 -3.13
CA SER A 149 9.58 -0.19 -2.01
C SER A 149 8.53 -0.31 -0.92
N GLU A 150 8.94 -0.80 0.24
CA GLU A 150 8.12 -0.84 1.45
C GLU A 150 7.60 0.55 1.84
N GLU A 151 8.38 1.62 1.63
CA GLU A 151 7.93 2.99 1.92
C GLU A 151 6.78 3.44 1.02
N VAL A 152 6.82 3.06 -0.26
CA VAL A 152 5.73 3.35 -1.21
C VAL A 152 4.50 2.54 -0.85
N LEU A 153 4.67 1.25 -0.55
CA LEU A 153 3.57 0.38 -0.17
C LEU A 153 2.92 0.83 1.14
N GLY A 154 3.71 1.20 2.15
CA GLY A 154 3.20 1.76 3.40
C GLY A 154 2.51 3.11 3.21
N TYR A 155 2.94 3.91 2.24
CA TYR A 155 2.23 5.12 1.85
C TYR A 155 0.88 4.81 1.18
N VAL A 156 0.84 3.88 0.22
CA VAL A 156 -0.39 3.48 -0.47
C VAL A 156 -1.42 2.90 0.51
N GLU A 157 -0.97 2.03 1.42
CA GLU A 157 -1.79 1.48 2.50
C GLU A 157 -2.31 2.58 3.42
N GLY A 158 -1.43 3.45 3.91
CA GLY A 158 -1.77 4.46 4.91
C GLY A 158 -2.67 5.58 4.41
N VAL A 159 -2.63 5.92 3.11
CA VAL A 159 -3.53 6.93 2.54
C VAL A 159 -4.92 6.36 2.26
N GLY A 160 -5.00 5.09 1.89
CA GLY A 160 -6.29 4.43 1.69
C GLY A 160 -7.11 4.97 0.51
N ASP A 161 -6.46 5.57 -0.49
CA ASP A 161 -7.13 6.16 -1.66
C ASP A 161 -7.49 5.06 -2.67
N ARG A 162 -8.80 4.84 -2.86
CA ARG A 162 -9.30 3.79 -3.77
C ARG A 162 -8.87 4.03 -5.22
N GLU A 163 -8.83 5.26 -5.70
CA GLU A 163 -8.44 5.55 -7.08
C GLU A 163 -6.97 5.21 -7.33
N LEU A 164 -6.11 5.51 -6.34
CA LEU A 164 -4.70 5.16 -6.35
C LEU A 164 -4.49 3.64 -6.31
N VAL A 165 -5.17 2.94 -5.40
CA VAL A 165 -5.07 1.48 -5.29
C VAL A 165 -5.56 0.81 -6.57
N GLU A 166 -6.66 1.27 -7.17
CA GLU A 166 -7.12 0.76 -8.47
C GLU A 166 -6.11 0.99 -9.59
N TYR A 167 -5.45 2.14 -9.61
CA TYR A 167 -4.43 2.45 -10.60
C TYR A 167 -3.18 1.54 -10.49
N LEU A 168 -2.81 1.17 -9.27
CA LEU A 168 -1.66 0.31 -8.95
C LEU A 168 -2.03 -1.17 -8.79
N ARG A 169 -3.30 -1.53 -8.99
CA ARG A 169 -3.87 -2.85 -8.70
C ARG A 169 -3.05 -4.02 -9.24
N ALA A 170 -2.64 -3.96 -10.51
CA ALA A 170 -1.90 -5.05 -11.14
C ALA A 170 -0.52 -5.26 -10.49
N ASP A 171 0.17 -4.16 -10.19
CA ASP A 171 1.47 -4.17 -9.54
C ASP A 171 1.35 -4.69 -8.09
N LEU A 172 0.35 -4.22 -7.34
CA LEU A 172 0.05 -4.67 -5.98
C LEU A 172 -0.31 -6.17 -5.94
N LEU A 173 -1.12 -6.66 -6.89
CA LEU A 173 -1.47 -8.08 -6.99
C LEU A 173 -0.25 -8.96 -7.29
N ASN A 174 0.67 -8.48 -8.11
CA ASN A 174 1.91 -9.19 -8.38
C ASN A 174 2.74 -9.32 -7.10
N ILE A 175 2.98 -8.19 -6.41
CA ILE A 175 3.76 -8.14 -5.17
C ILE A 175 3.15 -9.04 -4.09
N ALA A 176 1.84 -8.96 -3.88
CA ALA A 176 1.12 -9.77 -2.90
C ALA A 176 1.24 -11.28 -3.13
N ARG A 177 1.60 -11.72 -4.34
CA ARG A 177 1.72 -13.14 -4.73
C ARG A 177 3.15 -13.69 -4.79
N THR A 178 4.18 -12.83 -4.85
CA THR A 178 5.55 -13.27 -5.19
C THR A 178 6.54 -13.31 -4.03
N GLU A 179 6.57 -12.30 -3.16
CA GLU A 179 7.61 -12.19 -2.13
C GLU A 179 7.00 -12.48 -0.76
N ILE A 180 7.80 -13.05 0.15
CA ILE A 180 7.39 -13.29 1.55
C ILE A 180 8.19 -12.33 2.42
N ASN A 181 7.61 -11.16 2.65
CA ASN A 181 8.20 -10.03 3.38
C ASN A 181 7.12 -8.99 3.72
N GLU A 182 7.52 -7.91 4.39
CA GLU A 182 6.66 -6.77 4.71
C GLU A 182 5.98 -6.16 3.47
N ALA A 183 6.66 -6.16 2.31
CA ALA A 183 6.10 -5.65 1.06
C ALA A 183 4.85 -6.44 0.63
N GLN A 184 4.84 -7.76 0.80
CA GLN A 184 3.66 -8.60 0.55
C GLN A 184 2.48 -8.18 1.42
N VAL A 185 2.72 -8.06 2.72
CA VAL A 185 1.70 -7.70 3.72
C VAL A 185 1.13 -6.32 3.45
N LEU A 186 1.97 -5.34 3.14
CA LEU A 186 1.53 -3.98 2.80
C LEU A 186 0.74 -3.95 1.48
N ALA A 187 1.12 -4.74 0.49
CA ALA A 187 0.38 -4.87 -0.76
C ALA A 187 -1.00 -5.51 -0.54
N MET A 188 -1.08 -6.57 0.27
CA MET A 188 -2.35 -7.20 0.66
C MET A 188 -3.26 -6.19 1.39
N LYS A 189 -2.76 -5.50 2.41
CA LYS A 189 -3.52 -4.48 3.14
C LYS A 189 -4.02 -3.35 2.23
N SER A 190 -3.20 -2.91 1.29
CA SER A 190 -3.61 -1.92 0.28
C SER A 190 -4.79 -2.40 -0.58
N LEU A 191 -4.76 -3.68 -0.99
CA LEU A 191 -5.80 -4.28 -1.83
C LEU A 191 -7.12 -4.58 -1.10
N GLU A 192 -7.14 -4.62 0.24
CA GLU A 192 -8.35 -4.90 1.05
C GLU A 192 -9.55 -4.05 0.62
N MET A 193 -9.34 -2.77 0.31
CA MET A 193 -10.44 -1.87 -0.05
C MET A 193 -11.10 -2.17 -1.40
N LEU A 194 -10.42 -2.91 -2.29
CA LEU A 194 -10.94 -3.30 -3.61
C LEU A 194 -11.75 -4.58 -3.56
N LEU A 195 -11.59 -5.36 -2.50
CA LEU A 195 -12.21 -6.66 -2.32
C LEU A 195 -13.75 -6.63 -2.51
N PRO A 196 -14.49 -5.58 -2.08
CA PRO A 196 -15.85 -5.36 -2.56
C PRO A 196 -15.88 -5.02 -4.05
N GLY A 197 -16.18 -6.03 -4.88
CA GLY A 197 -16.38 -5.88 -6.32
C GLY A 197 -15.24 -6.41 -7.19
N ASP A 198 -14.11 -6.79 -6.60
CA ASP A 198 -12.97 -7.35 -7.33
C ASP A 198 -12.76 -8.84 -7.05
N SER A 199 -13.19 -9.67 -8.00
CA SER A 199 -13.08 -11.13 -7.89
C SER A 199 -11.65 -11.64 -7.89
N GLU A 200 -10.71 -10.93 -8.54
CA GLU A 200 -9.32 -11.37 -8.61
C GLU A 200 -8.59 -11.11 -7.28
N VAL A 201 -8.85 -9.94 -6.68
CA VAL A 201 -8.37 -9.62 -5.32
C VAL A 201 -8.98 -10.60 -4.33
N GLY A 202 -10.29 -10.85 -4.40
CA GLY A 202 -10.95 -11.85 -3.56
C GLY A 202 -10.34 -13.24 -3.69
N LYS A 203 -10.06 -13.68 -4.92
CA LYS A 203 -9.39 -14.97 -5.18
C LYS A 203 -7.98 -15.01 -4.56
N MET A 204 -7.19 -13.95 -4.73
CA MET A 204 -5.84 -13.87 -4.14
C MET A 204 -5.90 -14.07 -2.62
N PHE A 205 -6.79 -13.37 -1.93
CA PHE A 205 -6.95 -13.55 -0.48
C PHE A 205 -7.40 -14.97 -0.09
N ILE A 206 -8.31 -15.58 -0.87
CA ILE A 206 -8.77 -16.96 -0.63
C ILE A 206 -7.62 -17.96 -0.80
N ASP A 207 -6.78 -17.76 -1.82
CA ASP A 207 -5.61 -18.60 -2.06
C ASP A 207 -4.59 -18.48 -0.91
N MET A 208 -4.49 -17.31 -0.25
CA MET A 208 -3.59 -17.06 0.88
C MET A 208 -4.11 -17.55 2.24
N MET A 209 -5.32 -18.13 2.32
CA MET A 209 -5.90 -18.62 3.58
C MET A 209 -5.15 -19.81 4.19
N ASP A 210 -4.48 -20.61 3.37
CA ASP A 210 -3.67 -21.76 3.80
C ASP A 210 -2.18 -21.56 3.58
N ASP A 211 -1.75 -20.28 3.46
CA ASP A 211 -0.34 -19.96 3.28
C ASP A 211 0.51 -20.52 4.44
N TRP A 212 1.73 -20.94 4.11
CA TRP A 212 2.67 -21.47 5.09
C TRP A 212 3.28 -20.35 5.94
N ASP A 213 3.34 -19.13 5.40
CA ASP A 213 3.74 -17.94 6.13
C ASP A 213 2.58 -17.45 7.03
N MET A 214 2.87 -17.40 8.33
CA MET A 214 1.87 -17.14 9.36
C MET A 214 1.32 -15.71 9.29
N GLU A 215 2.16 -14.74 8.89
CA GLU A 215 1.75 -13.34 8.82
C GLU A 215 0.83 -13.10 7.62
N THR A 216 1.21 -13.63 6.46
CA THR A 216 0.39 -13.62 5.23
C THR A 216 -0.97 -14.27 5.48
N LYS A 217 -0.96 -15.47 6.07
CA LYS A 217 -2.17 -16.18 6.45
C LYS A 217 -3.04 -15.40 7.41
N GLU A 218 -2.44 -14.80 8.45
CA GLU A 218 -3.17 -13.97 9.41
C GLU A 218 -3.86 -12.78 8.73
N VAL A 219 -3.14 -12.07 7.85
CA VAL A 219 -3.70 -10.94 7.09
C VAL A 219 -4.84 -11.41 6.21
N ALA A 220 -4.70 -12.55 5.52
CA ALA A 220 -5.73 -13.09 4.65
C ALA A 220 -7.01 -13.45 5.41
N LEU A 221 -6.87 -14.21 6.51
CA LEU A 221 -7.99 -14.65 7.32
C LEU A 221 -8.74 -13.46 7.95
N LYS A 222 -8.01 -12.53 8.58
CA LYS A 222 -8.60 -11.32 9.17
C LYS A 222 -9.30 -10.45 8.13
N THR A 223 -8.76 -10.38 6.93
CA THR A 223 -9.38 -9.62 5.85
C THR A 223 -10.67 -10.28 5.41
N LEU A 224 -10.65 -11.58 5.08
CA LEU A 224 -11.84 -12.30 4.60
C LEU A 224 -12.96 -12.39 5.65
N ALA A 225 -12.65 -12.40 6.95
CA ALA A 225 -13.65 -12.35 8.02
C ALA A 225 -14.50 -11.06 8.00
N LYS A 226 -13.98 -9.97 7.39
CA LYS A 226 -14.69 -8.69 7.27
C LYS A 226 -15.69 -8.67 6.11
N TYR A 227 -15.61 -9.58 5.15
CA TYR A 227 -16.39 -9.51 3.90
C TYR A 227 -17.23 -10.76 3.64
N SER A 228 -18.27 -10.58 2.82
CA SER A 228 -19.11 -11.70 2.35
C SER A 228 -18.65 -12.13 0.95
N ILE A 229 -17.84 -13.19 0.91
CA ILE A 229 -17.36 -13.86 -0.30
C ILE A 229 -17.70 -15.35 -0.17
N PRO A 230 -18.72 -15.88 -0.89
CA PRO A 230 -19.14 -17.28 -0.75
C PRO A 230 -18.02 -18.31 -0.92
N GLU A 231 -17.10 -18.09 -1.86
CA GLU A 231 -15.95 -18.95 -2.12
C GLU A 231 -15.00 -19.05 -0.92
N ALA A 232 -14.86 -17.97 -0.14
CA ALA A 232 -14.07 -17.98 1.10
C ALA A 232 -14.69 -18.90 2.15
N GLY A 233 -16.02 -18.94 2.24
CA GLY A 233 -16.74 -19.87 3.12
C GLY A 233 -16.49 -21.34 2.77
N LYS A 234 -16.42 -21.67 1.48
CA LYS A 234 -16.07 -23.03 1.01
C LYS A 234 -14.65 -23.41 1.42
N LYS A 235 -13.67 -22.57 1.05
CA LYS A 235 -12.26 -22.82 1.37
C LYS A 235 -12.03 -22.91 2.88
N ALA A 236 -12.67 -22.04 3.68
CA ALA A 236 -12.55 -22.05 5.14
C ALA A 236 -12.93 -23.39 5.78
N VAL A 237 -14.03 -24.02 5.34
CA VAL A 237 -14.45 -25.35 5.84
C VAL A 237 -13.37 -26.40 5.57
N SER A 238 -12.76 -26.37 4.39
CA SER A 238 -11.72 -27.33 4.01
C SER A 238 -10.44 -27.18 4.83
N ILE A 239 -10.10 -25.96 5.24
CA ILE A 239 -8.88 -25.68 6.04
C ILE A 239 -9.12 -26.00 7.53
N TYR A 240 -10.29 -25.65 8.07
CA TYR A 240 -10.57 -25.69 9.52
C TYR A 240 -10.25 -27.04 10.17
N ILE A 241 -10.53 -28.14 9.48
CA ILE A 241 -10.33 -29.51 9.99
C ILE A 241 -8.85 -29.76 10.30
N TYR A 242 -7.96 -29.22 9.46
CA TYR A 242 -6.52 -29.46 9.51
C TYR A 242 -5.74 -28.35 10.19
N GLU A 243 -6.41 -27.27 10.61
CA GLU A 243 -5.78 -26.13 11.26
C GLU A 243 -5.38 -26.49 12.70
N PRO A 244 -4.07 -26.56 13.03
CA PRO A 244 -3.64 -26.79 14.41
C PRO A 244 -3.74 -25.54 15.29
N ASP A 245 -3.65 -24.33 14.72
CA ASP A 245 -3.64 -23.09 15.49
C ASP A 245 -5.08 -22.62 15.82
N GLU A 246 -5.39 -22.57 17.11
CA GLU A 246 -6.71 -22.16 17.60
C GLU A 246 -7.06 -20.71 17.22
N LYS A 247 -6.06 -19.82 17.11
CA LYS A 247 -6.28 -18.44 16.66
C LYS A 247 -6.83 -18.44 15.24
N PHE A 248 -6.26 -19.24 14.34
CA PHE A 248 -6.71 -19.33 12.96
C PHE A 248 -8.03 -20.07 12.82
N LYS A 249 -8.30 -21.07 13.65
CA LYS A 249 -9.63 -21.69 13.74
C LYS A 249 -10.73 -20.68 14.04
N ILE A 250 -10.50 -19.78 14.99
CA ILE A 250 -11.47 -18.72 15.33
C ILE A 250 -11.73 -17.79 14.13
N GLU A 251 -10.69 -17.39 13.40
CA GLU A 251 -10.87 -16.54 12.21
C GLU A 251 -11.60 -17.29 11.07
N LEU A 252 -11.26 -18.57 10.85
CA LEU A 252 -11.94 -19.44 9.87
C LEU A 252 -13.43 -19.60 10.20
N GLU A 253 -13.78 -19.76 11.48
CA GLU A 253 -15.17 -19.82 11.93
C GLU A 253 -15.93 -18.54 11.61
N GLN A 254 -15.32 -17.37 11.81
CA GLN A 254 -15.93 -16.08 11.46
C GLN A 254 -16.18 -15.98 9.95
N ILE A 255 -15.21 -16.41 9.13
CA ILE A 255 -15.37 -16.47 7.67
C ILE A 255 -16.55 -17.39 7.30
N ILE A 256 -16.64 -18.57 7.91
CA ILE A 256 -17.72 -19.54 7.65
C ILE A 256 -19.08 -18.98 8.07
N GLU A 257 -19.16 -18.34 9.24
CA GLU A 257 -20.39 -17.75 9.75
C GLU A 257 -20.88 -16.60 8.86
N LYS A 258 -19.97 -15.82 8.30
CA LYS A 258 -20.32 -14.74 7.37
C LYS A 258 -20.68 -15.24 5.97
N ASN A 259 -20.18 -16.42 5.60
CA ASN A 259 -20.30 -17.01 4.27
C ASN A 259 -21.05 -18.35 4.28
N LYS A 260 -22.14 -18.42 5.05
CA LYS A 260 -22.94 -19.64 5.27
C LYS A 260 -23.38 -20.32 3.98
N GLU A 261 -23.80 -19.57 2.97
CA GLU A 261 -24.27 -20.18 1.71
C GLU A 261 -23.17 -20.95 0.99
N GLY A 262 -21.98 -20.37 0.89
CA GLY A 262 -20.81 -21.04 0.32
C GLY A 262 -20.38 -22.23 1.16
N ALA A 263 -20.23 -22.02 2.48
CA ALA A 263 -19.81 -23.06 3.41
C ALA A 263 -20.73 -24.29 3.41
N ARG A 264 -22.05 -24.09 3.30
CA ARG A 264 -23.06 -25.15 3.27
C ARG A 264 -22.80 -26.20 2.20
N GLU A 265 -22.38 -25.78 1.00
CA GLU A 265 -22.04 -26.72 -0.08
C GLU A 265 -20.84 -27.58 0.29
N GLU A 266 -19.84 -26.98 0.94
CA GLU A 266 -18.60 -27.69 1.28
C GLU A 266 -18.77 -28.64 2.46
N PHE A 267 -19.61 -28.31 3.46
CA PHE A 267 -19.91 -29.21 4.57
C PHE A 267 -20.38 -30.59 4.09
N GLY A 268 -21.29 -30.64 3.12
CA GLY A 268 -21.78 -31.92 2.58
C GLY A 268 -20.67 -32.76 1.94
N LYS A 269 -19.76 -32.11 1.20
CA LYS A 269 -18.58 -32.78 0.60
C LYS A 269 -17.58 -33.23 1.66
N ALA A 270 -17.33 -32.39 2.66
CA ALA A 270 -16.40 -32.66 3.75
C ALA A 270 -16.86 -33.86 4.59
N PHE A 271 -18.15 -33.94 4.94
CA PHE A 271 -18.72 -35.08 5.67
C PHE A 271 -18.54 -36.42 4.94
N LEU A 272 -18.61 -36.44 3.59
CA LEU A 272 -18.41 -37.67 2.83
C LEU A 272 -16.98 -38.23 2.99
N ARG A 273 -16.01 -37.34 3.17
CA ARG A 273 -14.58 -37.68 3.24
C ARG A 273 -14.11 -37.91 4.68
N ALA A 274 -14.65 -37.15 5.63
CA ALA A 274 -14.21 -37.15 7.02
C ALA A 274 -14.45 -38.50 7.72
N ARG A 275 -13.53 -38.86 8.62
CA ARG A 275 -13.62 -40.07 9.48
C ARG A 275 -13.13 -39.75 10.89
N GLY A 276 -13.75 -40.37 11.90
CA GLY A 276 -13.31 -40.24 13.30
C GLY A 276 -13.26 -38.78 13.78
N GLN A 277 -12.09 -38.33 14.24
CA GLN A 277 -11.90 -36.98 14.79
C GLN A 277 -12.22 -35.84 13.79
N GLU A 278 -12.04 -36.07 12.49
CA GLU A 278 -12.40 -35.07 11.46
C GLU A 278 -13.92 -34.88 11.39
N ALA A 279 -14.68 -35.98 11.49
CA ALA A 279 -16.15 -35.94 11.47
C ALA A 279 -16.69 -35.26 12.75
N GLU A 280 -16.02 -35.48 13.88
CA GLU A 280 -16.33 -34.82 15.15
C GLU A 280 -16.12 -33.30 15.06
N ALA A 281 -14.95 -32.86 14.58
CA ALA A 281 -14.64 -31.44 14.40
C ALA A 281 -15.60 -30.76 13.42
N LEU A 282 -15.92 -31.42 12.30
CA LEU A 282 -16.91 -30.92 11.34
C LEU A 282 -18.32 -30.83 11.92
N GLY A 283 -18.74 -31.83 12.70
CA GLY A 283 -20.04 -31.83 13.37
C GLY A 283 -20.17 -30.70 14.40
N ALA A 284 -19.14 -30.50 15.21
CA ALA A 284 -19.07 -29.40 16.18
C ALA A 284 -19.13 -28.03 15.49
N LEU A 285 -18.35 -27.85 14.41
CA LEU A 285 -18.35 -26.62 13.62
C LEU A 285 -19.71 -26.37 12.95
N ALA A 286 -20.28 -27.38 12.30
CA ALA A 286 -21.60 -27.29 11.68
C ALA A 286 -22.68 -26.90 12.69
N LYS A 287 -22.65 -27.51 13.89
CA LYS A 287 -23.55 -27.17 15.00
C LYS A 287 -23.37 -25.73 15.45
N LYS A 288 -22.13 -25.26 15.59
CA LYS A 288 -21.80 -23.89 16.00
C LYS A 288 -22.36 -22.86 15.01
N VAL A 289 -22.21 -23.11 13.71
CA VAL A 289 -22.58 -22.15 12.65
C VAL A 289 -24.08 -22.15 12.32
N TYR A 290 -24.71 -23.33 12.30
CA TYR A 290 -26.10 -23.51 11.82
C TYR A 290 -27.09 -23.96 12.91
N GLY A 291 -26.63 -24.18 14.13
CA GLY A 291 -27.41 -24.83 15.18
C GLY A 291 -27.68 -26.30 14.88
N LYS A 292 -28.16 -27.05 15.88
CA LYS A 292 -28.41 -28.50 15.79
C LYS A 292 -29.30 -28.89 14.60
N LYS A 293 -30.45 -28.23 14.44
CA LYS A 293 -31.41 -28.53 13.35
C LYS A 293 -30.87 -28.15 11.97
N GLY A 294 -30.06 -27.10 11.87
CA GLY A 294 -29.45 -26.68 10.61
C GLY A 294 -28.30 -27.60 10.21
N ALA A 295 -27.44 -27.96 11.16
CA ALA A 295 -26.33 -28.87 10.98
C ALA A 295 -26.77 -30.26 10.50
N GLY A 296 -27.85 -30.80 11.07
CA GLY A 296 -28.41 -32.09 10.61
C GLY A 296 -28.86 -32.10 9.15
N LYS A 297 -29.17 -30.93 8.55
CA LYS A 297 -29.50 -30.81 7.12
C LYS A 297 -28.27 -30.73 6.21
N LEU A 298 -27.06 -30.67 6.78
CA LEU A 298 -25.80 -30.64 6.04
C LEU A 298 -25.23 -32.04 5.82
N ILE A 299 -25.69 -33.03 6.59
CA ILE A 299 -25.28 -34.43 6.44
C ILE A 299 -25.96 -35.00 5.18
N PRO A 300 -25.18 -35.45 4.18
CA PRO A 300 -25.74 -36.08 2.99
C PRO A 300 -26.53 -37.35 3.32
N GLU A 301 -27.65 -37.56 2.63
CA GLU A 301 -28.49 -38.76 2.84
C GLU A 301 -27.79 -40.06 2.42
N ASN A 302 -26.87 -39.96 1.45
CA ASN A 302 -26.10 -41.06 0.89
C ASN A 302 -24.81 -41.38 1.67
N LEU A 303 -24.60 -40.76 2.84
CA LEU A 303 -23.45 -41.04 3.68
C LEU A 303 -23.51 -42.49 4.21
N PRO A 304 -22.39 -43.25 4.25
CA PRO A 304 -22.37 -44.58 4.87
C PRO A 304 -22.92 -44.54 6.30
N LYS A 305 -23.68 -45.58 6.70
CA LYS A 305 -24.41 -45.60 7.99
C LYS A 305 -23.53 -45.27 9.20
N GLU A 306 -22.31 -45.79 9.25
CA GLU A 306 -21.37 -45.56 10.36
C GLU A 306 -20.91 -44.10 10.41
N ALA A 307 -20.42 -43.56 9.28
CA ALA A 307 -20.03 -42.16 9.18
C ALA A 307 -21.22 -41.20 9.45
N ARG A 308 -22.44 -41.61 9.11
CA ARG A 308 -23.65 -40.83 9.36
C ARG A 308 -23.93 -40.77 10.84
N ARG A 309 -23.82 -41.91 11.52
CA ARG A 309 -23.96 -41.99 12.98
C ARG A 309 -22.92 -41.12 13.68
N GLU A 310 -21.65 -41.19 13.26
CA GLU A 310 -20.57 -40.35 13.81
C GLU A 310 -20.86 -38.85 13.64
N ALA A 311 -21.30 -38.42 12.45
CA ALA A 311 -21.65 -37.02 12.20
C ALA A 311 -22.87 -36.55 13.02
N GLU A 312 -23.90 -37.39 13.13
CA GLU A 312 -25.09 -37.12 13.95
C GLU A 312 -24.74 -37.05 15.45
N GLU A 313 -23.89 -37.96 15.95
CA GLU A 313 -23.37 -37.97 17.33
C GLU A 313 -22.56 -36.71 17.63
N ALA A 314 -21.68 -36.28 16.72
CA ALA A 314 -20.87 -35.07 16.86
C ALA A 314 -21.70 -33.78 16.88
N ILE A 315 -22.80 -33.72 16.11
CA ILE A 315 -23.75 -32.60 16.14
C ILE A 315 -24.55 -32.60 17.45
N GLY A 316 -24.71 -33.75 18.11
CA GLY A 316 -25.40 -33.93 19.39
C GLY A 316 -26.85 -33.51 19.34
#